data_AF-Q9BNG7-F1
#
_entry.id   AF-Q9BNG7-F1
#
_cell.length_a   1.000
_cell.length_b   1.000
_cell.length_c   1.000
_cell.angle_alpha   90.00
_cell.angle_beta   90.00
_cell.angle_gamma   90.00
#
_symmetry.space_group_name_H-M   'P 1'
#
loop_
_entity.id
_entity.type
_entity.pdbx_description
1 polymer ?
#
loop_
_entity_poly.entity_id
_entity_poly.type
_entity_poly.pdbx_seq_one_letter_code
_entity_poly.pdbx_strand_id
1 'polypeptide(L)'
;IFHVNLRGTTDLSPLRVIEGVEDLVKKLVIVPGEDRLSIQANDNATLLFRALLRSMLCTKKVAEEYRLTSEAFEWLIGEIETRFQQAQAQP
;
A
#
# COMPACT_ATOMS: atom_id res chain seq x y z
N ILE A 1 12.93 -4.91 -14.35
CA ILE A 1 13.01 -3.94 -13.25
C ILE A 1 13.40 -4.67 -11.96
N PHE A 2 12.73 -5.76 -11.56
CA PHE A 2 13.28 -6.69 -10.54
C PHE A 2 13.22 -8.14 -11.00
N HIS A 3 14.25 -8.94 -10.66
CA HIS A 3 14.27 -10.38 -10.88
C HIS A 3 13.95 -11.10 -9.57
N VAL A 4 12.66 -11.38 -9.34
CA VAL A 4 12.19 -12.06 -8.12
C VAL A 4 12.55 -13.54 -8.18
N ASN A 5 13.33 -14.02 -7.21
CA ASN A 5 13.64 -15.44 -7.07
C ASN A 5 12.60 -16.14 -6.18
N LEU A 6 11.66 -16.85 -6.80
CA LEU A 6 10.60 -17.55 -6.08
C LEU A 6 11.09 -18.73 -5.21
N ARG A 7 12.35 -19.14 -5.37
CA ARG A 7 12.97 -20.21 -4.56
C ARG A 7 13.95 -19.65 -3.52
N GLY A 8 14.27 -18.36 -3.60
CA GLY A 8 15.15 -17.68 -2.67
C GLY A 8 14.42 -17.20 -1.41
N THR A 9 15.19 -16.88 -0.37
CA THR A 9 14.72 -16.13 0.79
C THR A 9 14.58 -14.65 0.42
N THR A 10 13.54 -13.98 0.95
CA THR A 10 13.45 -12.52 0.87
C THR A 10 14.34 -11.85 1.93
N ASP A 11 14.91 -10.70 1.60
CA ASP A 11 15.62 -9.80 2.52
C ASP A 11 14.66 -8.85 3.27
N LEU A 12 13.37 -8.86 2.92
CA LEU A 12 12.37 -7.93 3.43
C LEU A 12 11.94 -8.27 4.87
N SER A 13 12.09 -7.29 5.75
CA SER A 13 11.64 -7.40 7.14
C SER A 13 10.11 -7.36 7.27
N PRO A 14 9.51 -8.26 8.08
CA PRO A 14 8.10 -8.21 8.45
C PRO A 14 7.59 -6.85 8.92
N LEU A 15 8.40 -6.17 9.75
CA LEU A 15 8.05 -4.86 10.31
C LEU A 15 7.99 -3.79 9.20
N ARG A 16 8.93 -3.86 8.25
CA ARG A 16 8.96 -2.92 7.12
C ARG A 16 7.70 -3.01 6.28
N VAL A 17 7.15 -4.21 6.08
CA VAL A 17 5.88 -4.39 5.37
C VAL A 17 4.73 -3.72 6.10
N ILE A 18 4.64 -3.92 7.42
CA ILE A 18 3.57 -3.33 8.24
C ILE A 18 3.63 -1.80 8.20
N GLU A 19 4.82 -1.24 8.42
CA GLU A 19 5.04 0.21 8.38
C GLU A 19 4.75 0.80 7.00
N GLY A 20 5.25 0.16 5.93
CA GLY A 20 5.03 0.62 4.56
C GLY A 20 3.57 0.64 4.15
N VAL A 21 2.79 -0.38 4.55
CA VAL A 21 1.34 -0.42 4.29
C VAL A 21 0.60 0.64 5.11
N GLU A 22 0.97 0.86 6.37
CA GLU A 22 0.35 1.86 7.22
C GLU A 22 0.62 3.28 6.71
N ASP A 23 1.84 3.56 6.27
CA ASP A 23 2.21 4.85 5.68
C ASP A 23 1.54 5.09 4.33
N LEU A 24 1.42 4.06 3.48
CA LEU A 24 0.64 4.16 2.25
C LEU A 24 -0.81 4.51 2.54
N VAL A 25 -1.43 3.86 3.54
CA VAL A 25 -2.82 4.10 3.91
C VAL A 25 -3.07 5.55 4.34
N LYS A 26 -2.13 6.16 5.07
CA LYS A 26 -2.25 7.58 5.49
C LYS A 26 -2.26 8.55 4.30
N LYS A 27 -1.68 8.17 3.17
CA LYS A 27 -1.58 9.00 1.96
C LYS A 27 -2.79 8.87 1.04
N LEU A 28 -3.73 7.97 1.34
CA LEU A 28 -4.96 7.78 0.57
C LEU A 28 -5.97 8.88 0.89
N VAL A 29 -5.78 10.06 0.30
CA VAL A 29 -6.66 11.22 0.49
C VAL A 29 -7.50 11.46 -0.76
N ILE A 30 -8.82 11.33 -0.60
CA ILE A 30 -9.85 11.68 -1.58
C ILE A 30 -10.62 12.92 -1.14
N VAL A 31 -10.91 13.03 0.16
CA VAL A 31 -11.55 14.22 0.75
C VAL A 31 -10.47 14.99 1.53
N PRO A 32 -9.97 16.12 1.01
CA PRO A 32 -8.98 16.92 1.71
C PRO A 32 -9.63 17.70 2.86
N GLY A 33 -8.98 17.72 4.03
CA GLY A 33 -9.41 18.52 5.18
C GLY A 33 -9.02 17.88 6.52
N GLU A 34 -8.84 18.71 7.53
CA GLU A 34 -8.45 18.29 8.89
C GLU A 34 -9.62 18.32 9.88
N ASP A 35 -10.77 18.85 9.48
CA ASP A 35 -11.96 18.84 10.32
C ASP A 35 -12.56 17.43 10.41
N ARG A 36 -13.35 17.21 11.47
CA ARG A 36 -13.92 15.89 11.78
C ARG A 36 -14.77 15.32 10.64
N LEU A 37 -15.50 16.17 9.89
CA LEU A 37 -16.35 15.71 8.81
C LEU A 37 -15.51 15.25 7.63
N SER A 38 -14.47 16.00 7.26
CA SER A 38 -13.53 15.64 6.19
C SER A 38 -12.80 14.32 6.48
N ILE A 39 -12.31 14.13 7.71
CA ILE A 39 -11.65 12.88 8.13
C ILE A 39 -12.59 11.70 8.00
N GLN A 40 -13.81 11.81 8.55
CA GLN A 40 -14.80 10.73 8.48
C GLN A 40 -15.24 10.43 7.05
N ALA A 41 -15.39 11.46 6.21
CA ALA A 41 -15.72 11.30 4.80
C ALA A 41 -14.60 10.56 4.04
N ASN A 42 -13.34 10.90 4.28
CA ASN A 42 -12.20 10.22 3.67
C ASN A 42 -12.07 8.76 4.13
N ASP A 43 -12.25 8.51 5.43
CA ASP A 43 -12.24 7.15 5.99
C ASP A 43 -13.30 6.26 5.32
N ASN A 44 -14.52 6.77 5.16
CA ASN A 44 -15.59 6.05 4.49
C ASN A 44 -15.31 5.84 3.00
N ALA A 45 -14.81 6.86 2.31
CA ALA A 45 -14.50 6.78 0.88
C ALA A 45 -13.38 5.77 0.56
N THR A 46 -12.44 5.58 1.48
CA THR A 46 -11.26 4.73 1.27
C THR A 46 -11.34 3.36 1.94
N LEU A 47 -12.40 3.08 2.72
CA LEU A 47 -12.54 1.87 3.55
C LEU A 47 -12.26 0.57 2.77
N LEU A 48 -12.91 0.38 1.62
CA LEU A 48 -12.77 -0.84 0.83
C LEU A 48 -11.36 -0.99 0.26
N PHE A 49 -10.77 0.11 -0.22
CA PHE A 49 -9.42 0.09 -0.78
C PHE A 49 -8.37 -0.19 0.30
N ARG A 50 -8.54 0.40 1.50
CA ARG A 50 -7.70 0.12 2.67
C ARG A 50 -7.78 -1.35 3.11
N ALA A 51 -8.96 -1.96 3.04
CA ALA A 51 -9.14 -3.38 3.32
C ALA A 51 -8.44 -4.26 2.26
N LEU A 52 -8.58 -3.91 0.98
CA LEU A 52 -7.90 -4.59 -0.11
C LEU A 52 -6.38 -4.54 0.04
N LEU A 53 -5.80 -3.36 0.27
CA LEU A 53 -4.35 -3.19 0.46
C LEU A 53 -3.83 -4.07 1.61
N ARG A 54 -4.49 -4.07 2.76
CA ARG A 54 -4.10 -4.91 3.90
C ARG A 54 -4.23 -6.40 3.60
N SER A 55 -5.23 -6.81 2.81
CA SER A 55 -5.42 -8.21 2.43
C SER A 55 -4.40 -8.72 1.41
N MET A 56 -3.96 -7.85 0.49
CA MET A 56 -2.99 -8.19 -0.55
C MET A 56 -1.56 -8.08 -0.03
N LEU A 57 -1.24 -7.00 0.67
CA LEU A 57 0.11 -6.69 1.14
C LEU A 57 0.38 -7.19 2.58
N CYS A 58 -0.37 -8.19 3.07
CA CYS A 58 -0.05 -8.76 4.37
C CYS A 58 1.32 -9.45 4.32
N THR A 59 2.08 -9.33 5.42
CA THR A 59 3.48 -9.77 5.49
C THR A 59 3.71 -11.19 4.98
N LYS A 60 2.81 -12.12 5.32
CA LYS A 60 2.92 -13.52 4.87
C LYS A 60 2.87 -13.64 3.35
N LYS A 61 1.90 -12.99 2.69
CA LYS A 61 1.78 -13.05 1.23
C LYS A 61 2.96 -12.38 0.54
N VAL A 62 3.37 -11.22 1.05
CA VAL A 62 4.52 -10.48 0.51
C VAL A 62 5.81 -11.31 0.59
N ALA A 63 6.04 -12.02 1.70
CA ALA A 63 7.26 -12.79 1.92
C ALA A 63 7.23 -14.19 1.28
N GLU A 64 6.10 -14.90 1.33
CA GLU A 64 6.04 -16.32 0.95
C GLU A 64 5.44 -16.56 -0.46
N GLU A 65 4.43 -15.79 -0.83
CA GLU A 65 3.70 -15.94 -2.10
C GLU A 65 4.34 -15.09 -3.20
N TYR A 66 4.51 -13.79 -2.93
CA TYR A 66 5.08 -12.84 -3.87
C TYR A 66 6.61 -12.77 -3.81
N ARG A 67 7.18 -13.12 -2.64
CA ARG A 67 8.63 -13.14 -2.38
C ARG A 67 9.32 -11.84 -2.80
N LEU A 68 8.68 -10.72 -2.51
CA LEU A 68 9.24 -9.41 -2.85
C LEU A 68 10.53 -9.17 -2.07
N THR A 69 11.53 -8.62 -2.75
CA THR A 69 12.70 -8.04 -2.08
C THR A 69 12.33 -6.71 -1.45
N SER A 70 13.18 -6.19 -0.56
CA SER A 70 12.98 -4.85 0.03
C SER A 70 12.81 -3.79 -1.06
N GLU A 71 13.66 -3.81 -2.07
CA GLU A 71 13.61 -2.88 -3.21
C GLU A 71 12.30 -2.99 -4.01
N ALA A 72 11.86 -4.21 -4.31
CA ALA A 72 10.62 -4.45 -5.04
C ALA A 72 9.39 -4.00 -4.25
N PHE A 73 9.40 -4.18 -2.93
CA PHE A 73 8.34 -3.70 -2.04
C PHE A 73 8.26 -2.17 -2.00
N GLU A 74 9.38 -1.47 -1.83
CA GLU A 74 9.40 0.01 -1.85
C GLU A 74 8.88 0.57 -3.17
N TRP A 75 9.34 -0.01 -4.29
CA TRP A 75 8.88 0.39 -5.60
C TRP A 75 7.37 0.16 -5.77
N LEU A 76 6.85 -1.00 -5.32
CA LEU A 76 5.43 -1.33 -5.40
C LEU A 76 4.57 -0.33 -4.61
N ILE A 77 4.98 0.03 -3.40
CA ILE A 77 4.26 1.01 -2.58
C ILE A 77 4.19 2.37 -3.29
N GLY A 78 5.30 2.84 -3.86
CA GLY A 78 5.34 4.09 -4.61
C GLY A 78 4.50 4.06 -5.90
N GLU A 79 4.49 2.94 -6.61
CA GLU A 79 3.64 2.76 -7.80
C GLU A 79 2.15 2.75 -7.42
N ILE A 80 1.76 2.10 -6.33
CA ILE A 80 0.36 2.12 -5.85
C ILE A 80 -0.07 3.54 -5.50
N GLU A 81 0.76 4.31 -4.78
CA GLU A 81 0.48 5.71 -4.45
C GLU A 81 0.27 6.55 -5.72
N THR A 82 1.18 6.43 -6.68
CA THR A 82 1.13 7.15 -7.96
C THR A 82 -0.14 6.80 -8.75
N ARG A 83 -0.46 5.51 -8.86
CA ARG A 83 -1.66 5.03 -9.57
C ARG A 83 -2.94 5.47 -8.88
N PHE A 84 -2.97 5.49 -7.56
CA PHE A 84 -4.12 5.96 -6.78
C PHE A 84 -4.40 7.43 -7.07
N GLN A 85 -3.37 8.28 -7.10
CA GLN A 85 -3.52 9.70 -7.44
C GLN A 85 -4.00 9.90 -8.89
N GLN A 86 -3.44 9.14 -9.84
CA GLN A 86 -3.83 9.22 -11.25
C GLN A 86 -5.25 8.70 -11.54
N ALA A 87 -5.75 7.78 -10.72
CA ALA A 87 -7.07 7.16 -10.90
C ALA A 87 -8.23 8.05 -10.43
N GLN A 88 -7.94 9.22 -9.84
CA GLN A 88 -8.99 10.16 -9.44
C GLN A 88 -9.72 10.70 -10.67
N ALA A 89 -11.05 10.80 -10.59
CA ALA A 89 -11.84 11.41 -11.63
C ALA A 89 -11.45 12.88 -11.80
N GLN A 90 -11.31 13.33 -13.05
CA GLN A 90 -11.10 14.74 -13.33
C GLN A 90 -12.35 15.53 -12.91
N PRO A 91 -12.19 16.65 -12.20
CA PRO A 91 -13.30 17.51 -11.81
C PRO A 91 -14.16 17.99 -12.97
#